data_AF-A0A523XW01-F1
#
_entry.id   AF-A0A523XW01-F1
#
_cell.length_a   1.000
_cell.length_b   1.000
_cell.length_c   1.000
_cell.angle_alpha   90.00
_cell.angle_beta   90.00
_cell.angle_gamma   90.00
#
_symmetry.space_group_name_H-M   'P 1'
#
loop_
_entity.id
_entity.type
_entity.pdbx_description
1 polymer ?
#
loop_
_entity_poly.entity_id
_entity_poly.type
_entity_poly.pdbx_seq_one_letter_code
_entity_poly.pdbx_strand_id
1 'polypeptide(L)' 'MTESITITLPKAMPTGDRILGASKRISEWLESLEKPFNIEKDELLLTRYEQNDKDYNYHYIINRSMKNPKEK' A
#
# COMPACT_ATOMS: atom_id res chain seq x y z
N MET A 1 9.50 13.46 2.60
CA MET A 1 9.08 12.73 1.40
C MET A 1 8.01 11.74 1.80
N THR A 2 6.92 11.65 1.05
CA THR A 2 5.88 10.64 1.29
C THR A 2 6.39 9.31 0.72
N GLU A 3 6.56 8.30 1.57
CA GLU A 3 6.90 6.94 1.11
C GLU A 3 5.76 6.39 0.25
N SER A 4 6.09 5.84 -0.92
CA SER A 4 5.10 5.28 -1.85
C SER A 4 5.60 4.01 -2.52
N ILE A 5 4.68 3.10 -2.84
CA ILE A 5 4.94 1.92 -3.66
C ILE A 5 3.85 1.79 -4.73
N THR A 6 4.24 1.27 -5.89
CA THR A 6 3.28 0.81 -6.91
C THR A 6 3.37 -0.70 -6.99
N ILE A 7 2.23 -1.37 -6.83
CA ILE A 7 2.11 -2.82 -6.92
C ILE A 7 1.39 -3.15 -8.23
N THR A 8 2.09 -3.84 -9.13
CA THR A 8 1.54 -4.30 -10.40
C THR A 8 1.26 -5.80 -10.33
N LEU A 9 0.03 -6.19 -10.63
CA LEU A 9 -0.41 -7.59 -10.62
C LEU A 9 -1.16 -7.94 -11.90
N PRO A 10 -0.88 -9.12 -12.51
CA PRO A 10 -1.55 -9.53 -13.74
C PRO A 10 -3.05 -9.70 -13.55
N LYS A 11 -3.82 -9.28 -14.54
CA LYS A 11 -5.28 -9.46 -14.57
C LYS A 11 -5.69 -10.92 -14.72
N ALA A 12 -4.84 -11.72 -15.35
CA ALA A 12 -5.00 -13.17 -15.46
C ALA A 12 -4.89 -13.89 -14.10
N MET A 13 -4.31 -13.24 -13.08
CA MET A 13 -4.21 -13.80 -11.74
C MET A 13 -5.59 -13.84 -11.07
N PRO A 14 -5.99 -15.00 -10.49
CA PRO A 14 -7.22 -15.11 -9.72
C PRO A 14 -7.28 -14.06 -8.60
N THR A 15 -8.48 -13.59 -8.27
CA THR A 15 -8.65 -12.50 -7.28
C THR A 15 -8.06 -12.86 -5.92
N GLY A 16 -8.20 -14.11 -5.46
CA GLY A 16 -7.61 -14.57 -4.20
C GLY A 16 -6.08 -14.46 -4.19
N ASP A 17 -5.44 -15.00 -5.24
CA ASP A 17 -3.98 -14.93 -5.40
C ASP A 17 -3.48 -13.49 -5.55
N ARG A 18 -4.28 -12.63 -6.19
CA ARG A 18 -3.98 -11.20 -6.33
C ARG A 18 -4.00 -10.48 -5.00
N ILE A 19 -4.99 -10.77 -4.14
CA ILE A 19 -5.05 -10.21 -2.79
C ILE A 19 -3.83 -10.67 -1.98
N LEU A 20 -3.51 -11.96 -2.02
CA LEU A 20 -2.34 -12.51 -1.33
C LEU A 20 -1.03 -11.90 -1.85
N GLY A 21 -0.90 -11.75 -3.17
CA GLY A 21 0.25 -11.12 -3.82
C GLY A 21 0.42 -9.66 -3.44
N ALA A 22 -0.67 -8.89 -3.44
CA ALA A 22 -0.66 -7.49 -2.99
C ALA A 22 -0.27 -7.39 -1.51
N SER A 23 -0.89 -8.17 -0.63
CA SER A 23 -0.59 -8.19 0.80
C SER A 23 0.87 -8.53 1.08
N LYS A 24 1.42 -9.53 0.40
CA LYS A 24 2.84 -9.89 0.55
C LYS A 24 3.77 -8.74 0.14
N ARG A 25 3.51 -8.10 -1.00
CA ARG A 25 4.30 -6.96 -1.49
C ARG A 25 4.22 -5.75 -0.55
N ILE A 26 3.05 -5.51 0.04
CA ILE A 26 2.87 -4.48 1.06
C ILE A 26 3.71 -4.81 2.29
N SER A 27 3.64 -6.04 2.81
CA SER A 27 4.43 -6.44 3.99
C SER A 27 5.93 -6.30 3.74
N GLU A 28 6.44 -6.82 2.62
CA GLU A 28 7.86 -6.70 2.24
C GLU A 28 8.29 -5.22 2.16
N TRP A 29 7.42 -4.36 1.61
CA TRP A 29 7.69 -2.93 1.56
C TRP A 29 7.73 -2.30 2.95
N LEU A 30 6.75 -2.59 3.81
CA LEU A 30 6.70 -2.07 5.19
C LEU A 30 7.90 -2.51 6.02
N GLU A 31 8.41 -3.73 5.80
CA GLU A 31 9.62 -4.24 6.44
C GLU A 31 10.90 -3.57 5.90
N SER A 32 10.89 -3.09 4.66
CA SER A 32 12.03 -2.42 4.01
C SER A 32 12.15 -0.92 4.30
N LEU A 33 11.19 -0.33 5.03
CA LEU A 33 11.20 1.10 5.33
C LEU A 33 12.35 1.46 6.26
N GLU A 34 13.05 2.56 5.96
CA GLU A 34 14.09 3.10 6.84
C GLU A 34 13.57 3.42 8.25
N LYS A 35 12.33 3.93 8.31
CA LYS A 35 11.60 4.10 9.56
C LYS A 35 10.48 3.05 9.64
N PRO A 36 10.40 2.26 10.72
CA PRO A 36 9.36 1.26 10.87
C PRO A 36 7.95 1.86 10.76
N PHE A 37 7.05 1.14 10.10
CA PHE A 37 5.64 1.50 10.03
C PHE A 37 4.99 1.43 11.41
N ASN A 38 4.38 2.53 11.86
CA ASN A 38 3.69 2.59 13.13
C ASN A 38 2.18 2.46 12.93
N ILE A 39 1.60 1.31 13.31
CA ILE A 39 0.16 1.03 13.11
C ILE A 39 -0.79 2.02 13.83
N GLU A 40 -0.32 2.73 14.86
CA GLU A 40 -1.13 3.69 15.60
C GLU A 40 -1.13 5.09 14.96
N LYS A 41 -0.05 5.44 14.25
CA LYS A 41 0.24 6.80 13.76
C LYS A 41 0.32 6.95 12.25
N ASP A 42 0.65 5.86 11.57
CA ASP A 42 0.84 5.81 10.13
C ASP A 42 -0.39 5.19 9.48
N GLU A 43 -0.82 5.75 8.36
CA GLU A 43 -1.91 5.21 7.55
C GLU A 43 -1.38 4.77 6.19
N LEU A 44 -1.72 3.54 5.80
CA LEU A 44 -1.48 3.03 4.46
C LEU A 44 -2.68 3.39 3.57
N LEU A 45 -2.47 4.24 2.57
CA LEU A 45 -3.54 4.76 1.71
C LEU A 45 -3.34 4.31 0.26
N LEU A 46 -4.38 3.73 -0.34
CA LEU A 46 -4.45 3.52 -1.79
C LEU A 46 -4.90 4.84 -2.44
N THR A 47 -3.97 5.54 -3.09
CA THR A 47 -4.23 6.89 -3.65
C THR A 47 -4.64 6.86 -5.12
N ARG A 48 -4.19 5.84 -5.85
CA ARG A 48 -4.53 5.67 -7.26
C ARG A 48 -4.63 4.19 -7.57
N TYR A 49 -5.57 3.88 -8.43
CA TYR A 49 -5.76 2.56 -9.00
C TYR A 49 -5.91 2.71 -10.51
N GLU A 50 -5.15 1.90 -11.25
CA GLU A 50 -5.24 1.85 -12.70
C GLU A 50 -5.45 0.42 -13.16
N GLN A 51 -6.23 0.27 -14.21
CA GLN A 51 -6.46 -1.01 -14.84
C GLN A 51 -6.15 -0.88 -16.32
N ASN A 52 -5.21 -1.71 -16.77
CA ASN A 52 -4.88 -1.87 -18.18
C ASN A 52 -5.42 -3.23 -18.66
N ASP A 53 -5.28 -3.51 -19.96
CA ASP A 53 -5.75 -4.78 -20.53
C ASP A 53 -5.13 -6.01 -19.86
N LYS A 54 -3.88 -5.88 -19.40
CA LYS A 54 -3.08 -6.99 -18.87
C LYS A 54 -2.91 -6.98 -17.36
N ASP A 55 -3.00 -5.81 -16.71
CA ASP A 55 -2.53 -5.63 -15.35
C ASP A 55 -3.41 -4.68 -14.52
N TYR A 56 -3.36 -4.88 -13.22
CA TYR A 56 -3.85 -3.97 -12.20
C TYR A 56 -2.66 -3.27 -11.54
N ASN A 57 -2.72 -1.95 -11.44
CA ASN A 57 -1.72 -1.13 -10.75
C ASN A 57 -2.36 -0.47 -9.52
N TYR A 58 -1.76 -0.71 -8.36
CA TYR A 58 -2.19 -0.15 -7.09
C TYR A 58 -1.10 0.77 -6.54
N HIS A 59 -1.41 2.06 -6.38
CA HIS A 59 -0.47 3.04 -5.86
C HIS A 59 -0.77 3.34 -4.40
N TYR A 60 0.11 2.87 -3.53
CA TYR A 60 0.01 3.08 -2.09
C TYR A 60 0.97 4.16 -1.63
N ILE A 61 0.55 4.92 -0.63
CA ILE A 61 1.41 5.81 0.14
C ILE A 61 1.30 5.49 1.62
N ILE A 62 2.35 5.83 2.37
CA ILE A 62 2.27 5.92 3.82
C ILE A 62 2.08 7.39 4.18
N ASN A 63 0.92 7.70 4.74
CA ASN A 63 0.66 8.99 5.35
C ASN A 63 1.11 8.95 6.82
N ARG A 64 2.22 9.62 7.12
CA ARG A 64 2.74 9.78 8.50
C ARG A 64 2.24 11.06 9.17
N SER A 65 1.42 11.84 8.48
CA SER A 65 0.84 13.07 8.99
C SER A 65 -0.54 12.77 9.60
N MET A 66 -0.55 12.63 10.93
CA MET A 66 -1.69 12.66 11.85
C MET A 66 -2.22 11.32 12.40
N LYS A 67 -1.86 11.07 13.67
CA LYS A 67 -2.81 11.28 14.76
C LYS A 67 -2.19 12.21 15.81
N ASN A 68 -2.65 13.46 15.86
CA ASN A 68 -2.71 14.16 17.14
C ASN A 68 -3.94 13.59 17.86
N PRO A 69 -3.81 12.90 18.99
CA PRO A 69 -4.96 12.37 19.74
C PRO A 69 -5.71 13.47 20.52
N LYS A 70 -6.08 14.58 19.87
CA LYS A 70 -6.97 15.61 20.44
C LYS A 70 -7.84 16.22 19.34
N GLU A 71 -9.04 15.68 19.19
CA GLU A 71 -10.30 16.26 18.68
C GLU A 71 -11.21 15.04 18.41
N LYS A 72 -12.21 14.66 19.22
CA LYS A 72 -13.04 15.30 20.25
C LYS A 72 -13.22 14.36 21.45
#